data_AF-A0A672LB51-F1
#
_entry.id   AF-A0A672LB51-F1
#
_cell.length_a   1.000
_cell.length_b   1.000
_cell.length_c   1.000
_cell.angle_alpha   90.00
_cell.angle_beta   90.00
_cell.angle_gamma   90.00
#
_symmetry.space_group_name_H-M   'P 1'
#
loop_
_entity.id
_entity.type
_entity.pdbx_description
1 polymer ?
#
loop_
_entity_poly.entity_id
_entity_poly.type
_entity_poly.pdbx_seq_one_letter_code
_entity_poly.pdbx_strand_id
1 'polypeptide(L)'
;MLPPSSRDFVSLTLSESGSYTNSKQWRRQSCWRKWKQLSRLQRSLILFTLMLLLVCGIATSPTLIGHWRGEMLQKTIENEFICFFLWIALKQMFPVFLFLSAESRLEAVREAFRHAWKGYKNFAWGHDELKPISNSYGEWFGLGLTLIDALDTMWILGLNEEFAEAREWVARELSFDKNVDVNLFESTIRILGGLLSTYHLTGDSMFLEKAKDIGSRLMPAFNTVSKIPYSDVNIGKGTAHPPQWTSDSTVAEVTSIQLEFRELSRLTGDPKYKLAVMEVMKQVHKLDGKQDGLVPMFINTHNGLFTHQGIYTLGARADSYYEYLLKQWIQGGKTENELLDDYLLAVEGVKKNLLKKSTPSDLTFVGELSHGHFSPKMDHLVCFLPGTLALGAHYGLPADHMELAKQLMETCYQMYAQMETGLSPEIAHFNMHEGSTQDVDVKIADRHNLLRPETVESLFYMYRFTEDKKYQQWGWEILQNFNKYTRVPTGGYTSINNVRDPANPNPRDKMESFFLGETLKYFYLLFSNDPNLISLDKYIFNTEAHPLPIWPQSFFTTYYRSVCGPELK
;
A
#
# COMPACT_ATOMS: atom_id res chain seq x y z
N MET A 1 54.85 -1.80 -23.07
CA MET A 1 53.57 -2.42 -23.47
C MET A 1 52.60 -1.30 -23.77
N LEU A 2 52.21 -1.18 -25.04
CA LEU A 2 51.35 -0.12 -25.59
C LEU A 2 49.88 -0.32 -25.15
N PRO A 3 49.07 0.75 -25.03
CA PRO A 3 47.66 0.66 -24.68
C PRO A 3 46.79 0.19 -25.86
N PRO A 4 45.60 -0.41 -25.63
CA PRO A 4 44.75 -0.88 -26.72
C PRO A 4 44.06 0.29 -27.44
N SER A 5 44.11 0.24 -28.77
CA SER A 5 43.53 1.20 -29.71
C SER A 5 42.00 1.23 -29.67
N SER A 6 41.42 2.44 -29.59
CA SER A 6 40.03 2.72 -29.96
C SER A 6 39.81 2.41 -31.44
N ARG A 7 38.74 1.67 -31.77
CA ARG A 7 38.28 1.50 -33.15
C ARG A 7 37.05 2.38 -33.35
N ASP A 8 37.27 3.54 -33.94
CA ASP A 8 36.21 4.37 -34.52
C ASP A 8 35.75 3.74 -35.83
N PHE A 9 34.46 3.48 -35.98
CA PHE A 9 33.87 3.07 -37.25
C PHE A 9 33.24 4.28 -37.93
N VAL A 10 33.86 4.74 -39.00
CA VAL A 10 33.31 5.70 -39.97
C VAL A 10 32.46 4.91 -40.97
N SER A 11 31.15 5.18 -41.07
CA SER A 11 30.35 4.67 -42.18
C SER A 11 30.41 5.63 -43.36
N LEU A 12 31.10 5.23 -44.43
CA LEU A 12 31.10 5.89 -45.74
C LEU A 12 29.86 5.44 -46.52
N THR A 13 28.98 6.39 -46.87
CA THR A 13 27.86 6.15 -47.78
C THR A 13 28.34 6.34 -49.22
N LEU A 14 28.46 5.26 -49.98
CA LEU A 14 28.73 5.31 -51.42
C LEU A 14 27.42 5.64 -52.16
N SER A 15 27.40 6.76 -52.88
CA SER A 15 26.32 7.10 -53.81
C SER A 15 26.57 6.42 -55.15
N GLU A 16 25.82 5.37 -55.47
CA GLU A 16 25.74 4.86 -56.85
C GLU A 16 24.62 5.58 -57.61
N SER A 17 25.05 6.28 -58.67
CA SER A 17 24.21 6.84 -59.72
C SER A 17 23.63 5.73 -60.59
N GLY A 18 22.30 5.61 -60.64
CA GLY A 18 21.63 4.61 -61.48
C GLY A 18 20.17 4.97 -61.79
N SER A 19 19.98 5.63 -62.94
CA SER A 19 18.82 5.60 -63.85
C SER A 19 17.40 5.51 -63.25
N TYR A 20 16.68 6.63 -63.30
CA TYR A 20 15.22 6.69 -63.13
C TYR A 20 14.49 5.93 -64.25
N THR A 21 13.96 4.74 -63.95
CA THR A 21 12.90 4.09 -64.73
C THR A 21 11.62 4.01 -63.89
N ASN A 22 10.60 4.76 -64.32
CA ASN A 22 9.30 4.86 -63.70
C ASN A 22 8.44 3.61 -63.99
N SER A 23 8.71 2.49 -63.32
CA SER A 23 7.80 1.34 -63.27
C SER A 23 7.27 1.16 -61.85
N LYS A 24 6.02 1.55 -61.61
CA LYS A 24 5.28 1.28 -60.37
C LYS A 24 5.08 -0.23 -60.21
N GLN A 25 6.01 -0.91 -59.57
CA GLN A 25 5.80 -2.27 -59.10
C GLN A 25 5.22 -2.22 -57.68
N TRP A 26 3.91 -2.47 -57.56
CA TRP A 26 3.23 -2.61 -56.28
C TRP A 26 3.84 -3.78 -55.48
N ARG A 27 4.69 -3.49 -54.49
CA ARG A 27 5.11 -4.49 -53.51
C ARG A 27 3.91 -4.81 -52.60
N ARG A 28 3.31 -5.99 -52.80
CA ARG A 28 2.33 -6.57 -51.86
C ARG A 28 2.97 -6.71 -50.48
N GLN A 29 2.65 -5.79 -49.56
CA GLN A 29 2.95 -5.99 -48.15
C GLN A 29 2.07 -7.13 -47.64
N SER A 30 2.69 -8.19 -47.08
CA SER A 30 1.96 -9.32 -46.49
C SER A 30 1.05 -8.85 -45.36
N CYS A 31 -0.25 -9.15 -45.45
CA CYS A 31 -1.25 -8.83 -44.41
C CYS A 31 -0.82 -9.33 -43.03
N TRP A 32 0.00 -10.39 -42.98
CA TRP A 32 0.53 -10.97 -41.75
C TRP A 32 1.50 -10.05 -41.00
N ARG A 33 2.27 -9.21 -41.71
CA ARG A 33 3.15 -8.22 -41.06
C ARG A 33 2.35 -7.05 -40.46
N LYS A 34 1.31 -6.57 -41.16
CA LYS A 34 0.38 -5.57 -40.60
C LYS A 34 -0.41 -6.13 -39.42
N TRP A 35 -0.84 -7.40 -39.50
CA TRP A 35 -1.49 -8.11 -38.40
C TRP A 35 -0.63 -8.11 -37.13
N LYS A 36 0.68 -8.35 -37.28
CA LYS A 36 1.65 -8.34 -36.16
C LYS A 36 1.97 -6.95 -35.60
N GLN A 37 1.55 -5.86 -36.24
CA GLN A 37 1.73 -4.49 -35.73
C GLN A 37 0.52 -3.97 -34.94
N LEU A 38 -0.63 -4.63 -35.04
CA LEU A 38 -1.84 -4.26 -34.30
C LEU A 38 -1.68 -4.61 -32.81
N SER A 39 -2.27 -3.79 -31.93
CA SER A 39 -2.34 -4.09 -30.50
C SER A 39 -3.16 -5.37 -30.25
N ARG A 40 -2.99 -6.00 -29.08
CA ARG A 40 -3.75 -7.21 -28.73
C ARG A 40 -5.27 -6.95 -28.80
N LEU A 41 -5.72 -5.79 -28.35
CA LEU A 41 -7.11 -5.36 -28.42
C LEU A 41 -7.60 -5.22 -29.88
N GLN A 42 -6.83 -4.58 -30.75
CA GLN A 42 -7.20 -4.40 -32.16
C GLN A 42 -7.33 -5.73 -32.91
N ARG A 43 -6.43 -6.69 -32.66
CA ARG A 43 -6.53 -8.03 -33.26
C ARG A 43 -7.77 -8.76 -32.77
N SER A 44 -8.07 -8.69 -31.48
CA SER A 44 -9.27 -9.30 -30.92
C SER A 44 -10.56 -8.69 -31.47
N LEU A 45 -10.62 -7.37 -31.63
CA LEU A 45 -11.78 -6.67 -32.21
C LEU A 45 -12.01 -7.06 -33.67
N ILE A 46 -10.94 -7.20 -34.46
CA ILE A 46 -11.02 -7.64 -35.86
C ILE A 46 -11.44 -9.10 -35.96
N LEU A 47 -10.90 -9.99 -35.12
CA LEU A 47 -11.32 -11.40 -35.08
C LEU A 47 -12.79 -11.52 -34.67
N PHE A 48 -13.24 -10.72 -33.70
CA PHE A 48 -14.63 -10.70 -33.25
C PHE A 48 -15.57 -10.21 -34.35
N THR A 49 -15.24 -9.12 -35.04
CA THR A 49 -16.06 -8.64 -36.17
C THR A 49 -16.07 -9.62 -37.34
N LEU A 50 -14.95 -10.29 -37.64
CA LEU A 50 -14.91 -11.35 -38.66
C LEU A 50 -15.77 -12.56 -38.27
N MET A 51 -15.74 -12.99 -37.00
CA MET A 51 -16.61 -14.04 -36.47
C MET A 51 -18.08 -13.65 -36.55
N LEU A 52 -18.42 -12.42 -36.16
CA LEU A 52 -19.79 -11.90 -36.22
C LEU A 52 -20.31 -11.88 -37.66
N LEU A 53 -19.48 -11.41 -38.61
CA LEU A 53 -19.81 -11.40 -40.04
C LEU A 53 -19.93 -12.81 -40.62
N LEU A 54 -19.12 -13.77 -40.15
CA LEU A 54 -19.24 -15.18 -40.55
C LEU A 54 -20.55 -15.79 -40.07
N VAL A 55 -20.91 -15.56 -38.79
CA VAL A 55 -22.17 -16.04 -38.21
C VAL A 55 -23.38 -15.41 -38.90
N CYS A 56 -23.36 -14.10 -39.13
CA CYS A 56 -24.41 -13.42 -39.90
C CYS A 56 -24.47 -13.90 -41.36
N GLY A 57 -23.33 -14.19 -42.00
CA GLY A 57 -23.27 -14.70 -43.36
C GLY A 57 -23.81 -16.13 -43.52
N ILE A 58 -23.59 -16.99 -42.52
CA ILE A 58 -24.18 -18.35 -42.47
C ILE A 58 -25.69 -18.27 -42.21
N ALA A 59 -26.12 -17.39 -41.31
CA ALA A 59 -27.54 -17.19 -41.00
C ALA A 59 -28.35 -16.58 -42.16
N THR A 60 -27.70 -15.91 -43.11
CA THR A 60 -28.36 -15.21 -44.23
C THR A 60 -28.21 -15.90 -45.59
N SER A 61 -27.48 -17.02 -45.70
CA SER A 61 -27.31 -17.76 -46.95
C SER A 61 -28.43 -18.78 -47.18
N PRO A 62 -29.36 -18.56 -48.13
CA PRO A 62 -30.50 -19.46 -48.35
C PRO A 62 -30.11 -20.82 -48.95
N THR A 63 -28.89 -20.97 -49.46
CA THR A 63 -28.36 -22.20 -50.06
C THR A 63 -27.85 -23.22 -49.05
N LEU A 64 -27.47 -22.81 -47.83
CA LEU A 64 -27.07 -23.72 -46.75
C LEU A 64 -28.26 -24.20 -45.90
N ILE A 65 -29.30 -23.37 -45.83
CA ILE A 65 -30.55 -23.65 -45.09
C ILE A 65 -31.49 -24.56 -45.89
N GLY A 66 -31.32 -24.64 -47.22
CA GLY A 66 -32.16 -25.42 -48.12
C GLY A 66 -31.96 -26.95 -48.11
N HIS A 67 -30.90 -27.47 -47.47
CA HIS A 67 -30.63 -28.93 -47.45
C HIS A 67 -30.97 -29.61 -46.11
N TRP A 68 -31.39 -28.86 -45.10
CA TRP A 68 -31.74 -29.35 -43.77
C TRP A 68 -33.22 -29.08 -43.48
N ARG A 69 -34.12 -29.70 -44.25
CA ARG A 69 -35.55 -29.83 -43.91
C ARG A 69 -35.87 -31.31 -43.75
N GLY A 70 -35.55 -31.83 -42.57
CA GLY A 70 -36.02 -33.10 -42.04
C GLY A 70 -36.40 -32.90 -40.58
N GLU A 71 -37.69 -33.04 -40.28
CA GLU A 71 -38.31 -32.66 -39.00
C GLU A 71 -37.83 -33.52 -37.82
N MET A 72 -37.78 -32.88 -36.64
CA MET A 72 -37.62 -33.43 -35.29
C MET A 72 -36.20 -33.62 -34.70
N LEU A 73 -35.10 -33.48 -35.46
CA LEU A 73 -33.73 -33.40 -34.87
C LEU A 73 -33.13 -31.97 -34.85
N GLN A 74 -33.69 -31.06 -35.64
CA GLN A 74 -33.07 -29.77 -35.94
C GLN A 74 -33.23 -28.71 -34.84
N LYS A 75 -34.34 -28.74 -34.09
CA LYS A 75 -34.55 -27.83 -32.95
C LYS A 75 -33.58 -28.10 -31.80
N THR A 76 -33.08 -29.33 -31.66
CA THR A 76 -32.12 -29.69 -30.61
C THR A 76 -30.69 -29.30 -31.01
N ILE A 77 -30.31 -29.52 -32.28
CA ILE A 77 -28.97 -29.19 -32.78
C ILE A 77 -28.77 -27.68 -32.97
N GLU A 78 -29.78 -26.93 -33.44
CA GLU A 78 -29.68 -25.46 -33.55
C GLU A 78 -29.57 -24.79 -32.17
N ASN A 79 -30.29 -25.28 -31.17
CA ASN A 79 -30.16 -24.78 -29.80
C ASN A 79 -28.81 -25.14 -29.17
N GLU A 80 -28.27 -26.34 -29.40
CA GLU A 80 -26.94 -26.69 -28.90
C GLU A 80 -25.81 -25.94 -29.63
N PHE A 81 -25.93 -25.71 -30.94
CA PHE A 81 -24.96 -24.90 -31.69
C PHE A 81 -24.98 -23.44 -31.23
N ILE A 82 -26.16 -22.83 -31.10
CA ILE A 82 -26.31 -21.46 -30.62
C ILE A 82 -25.78 -21.34 -29.19
N CYS A 83 -26.12 -22.27 -28.29
CA CYS A 83 -25.58 -22.32 -26.93
C CYS A 83 -24.06 -22.52 -26.91
N PHE A 84 -23.49 -23.33 -27.80
CA PHE A 84 -22.05 -23.55 -27.90
C PHE A 84 -21.32 -22.29 -28.39
N PHE A 85 -21.85 -21.60 -29.40
CA PHE A 85 -21.29 -20.33 -29.87
C PHE A 85 -21.49 -19.18 -28.88
N LEU A 86 -22.63 -19.10 -28.19
CA LEU A 86 -22.84 -18.17 -27.07
C LEU A 86 -21.90 -18.47 -25.91
N TRP A 87 -21.67 -19.75 -25.59
CA TRP A 87 -20.73 -20.16 -24.55
C TRP A 87 -19.28 -19.83 -24.92
N ILE A 88 -18.87 -20.03 -26.17
CA ILE A 88 -17.56 -19.59 -26.68
C ILE A 88 -17.46 -18.07 -26.68
N ALA A 89 -18.48 -17.35 -27.15
CA ALA A 89 -18.52 -15.90 -27.15
C ALA A 89 -18.46 -15.35 -25.72
N LEU A 90 -19.20 -15.92 -24.77
CA LEU A 90 -19.14 -15.58 -23.35
C LEU A 90 -17.76 -15.91 -22.77
N LYS A 91 -17.17 -17.08 -23.06
CA LYS A 91 -15.80 -17.40 -22.63
C LYS A 91 -14.73 -16.49 -23.20
N GLN A 92 -14.92 -15.95 -24.41
CA GLN A 92 -13.96 -15.03 -25.05
C GLN A 92 -14.21 -13.57 -24.67
N MET A 93 -15.46 -13.16 -24.46
CA MET A 93 -15.84 -11.80 -24.09
C MET A 93 -15.69 -11.55 -22.59
N PHE A 94 -15.89 -12.54 -21.73
CA PHE A 94 -15.80 -12.38 -20.28
C PHE A 94 -14.41 -11.95 -19.80
N PRO A 95 -13.28 -12.54 -20.28
CA PRO A 95 -11.95 -12.04 -19.96
C PRO A 95 -11.71 -10.62 -20.48
N VAL A 96 -12.28 -10.27 -21.65
CA VAL A 96 -12.15 -8.93 -22.24
C VAL A 96 -12.95 -7.91 -21.43
N PHE A 97 -14.16 -8.25 -20.99
CA PHE A 97 -15.00 -7.40 -20.14
C PHE A 97 -14.38 -7.19 -18.75
N LEU A 98 -13.86 -8.25 -18.15
CA LEU A 98 -13.11 -8.15 -16.89
C LEU A 98 -11.87 -7.28 -17.04
N PHE A 99 -11.09 -7.46 -18.12
CA PHE A 99 -9.93 -6.63 -18.41
C PHE A 99 -10.29 -5.15 -18.61
N LEU A 100 -11.35 -4.86 -19.37
CA LEU A 100 -11.86 -3.49 -19.58
C LEU A 100 -12.36 -2.87 -18.26
N SER A 101 -13.01 -3.66 -17.40
CA SER A 101 -13.46 -3.19 -16.09
C SER A 101 -12.29 -2.88 -15.15
N ALA A 102 -11.24 -3.71 -15.13
CA ALA A 102 -10.05 -3.46 -14.30
C ALA A 102 -9.29 -2.22 -14.76
N GLU A 103 -9.10 -2.04 -16.07
CA GLU A 103 -8.49 -0.82 -16.62
C GLU A 103 -9.33 0.42 -16.27
N SER A 104 -10.66 0.30 -16.29
CA SER A 104 -11.55 1.40 -15.87
C SER A 104 -11.42 1.77 -14.39
N ARG A 105 -11.17 0.77 -13.51
CA ARG A 105 -10.96 1.01 -12.07
C ARG A 105 -9.59 1.62 -11.79
N LEU A 106 -8.53 1.18 -12.49
CA LEU A 106 -7.20 1.80 -12.40
C LEU A 106 -7.24 3.27 -12.82
N GLU A 107 -7.91 3.58 -13.93
CA GLU A 107 -8.03 4.98 -14.36
C GLU A 107 -8.88 5.81 -13.40
N ALA A 108 -9.92 5.24 -12.78
CA ALA A 108 -10.67 5.94 -11.74
C ALA A 108 -9.79 6.30 -10.52
N VAL A 109 -8.82 5.45 -10.15
CA VAL A 109 -7.85 5.77 -9.10
C VAL A 109 -6.89 6.87 -9.56
N ARG A 110 -6.39 6.82 -10.80
CA ARG A 110 -5.55 7.89 -11.36
C ARG A 110 -6.29 9.23 -11.40
N GLU A 111 -7.57 9.25 -11.80
CA GLU A 111 -8.40 10.44 -11.77
C GLU A 111 -8.65 10.96 -10.36
N ALA A 112 -8.91 10.07 -9.39
CA ALA A 112 -9.02 10.47 -7.99
C ALA A 112 -7.71 11.11 -7.49
N PHE A 113 -6.56 10.50 -7.83
CA PHE A 113 -5.24 11.04 -7.50
C PHE A 113 -5.02 12.42 -8.15
N ARG A 114 -5.25 12.56 -9.46
CA ARG A 114 -5.08 13.84 -10.17
C ARG A 114 -6.00 14.92 -9.59
N HIS A 115 -7.24 14.59 -9.23
CA HIS A 115 -8.15 15.53 -8.60
C HIS A 115 -7.65 15.98 -7.21
N ALA A 116 -7.13 15.06 -6.42
CA ALA A 116 -6.54 15.36 -5.12
C ALA A 116 -5.27 16.22 -5.27
N TRP A 117 -4.35 15.79 -6.15
CA TRP A 117 -3.11 16.47 -6.46
C TRP A 117 -3.32 17.87 -7.04
N LYS A 118 -4.35 18.07 -7.87
CA LYS A 118 -4.74 19.39 -8.37
C LYS A 118 -5.07 20.37 -7.24
N GLY A 119 -5.80 19.91 -6.22
CA GLY A 119 -6.08 20.71 -5.03
C GLY A 119 -4.78 21.07 -4.29
N TYR A 120 -3.93 20.07 -4.05
CA TYR A 120 -2.65 20.26 -3.38
C TYR A 120 -1.75 21.25 -4.14
N LYS A 121 -1.55 21.05 -5.45
CA LYS A 121 -0.74 21.92 -6.30
C LYS A 121 -1.27 23.36 -6.36
N ASN A 122 -2.58 23.57 -6.37
CA ASN A 122 -3.14 24.91 -6.47
C ASN A 122 -3.10 25.68 -5.14
N PHE A 123 -3.22 24.99 -4.01
CA PHE A 123 -3.54 25.64 -2.73
C PHE A 123 -2.58 25.31 -1.58
N ALA A 124 -1.71 24.31 -1.75
CA ALA A 124 -0.82 23.80 -0.70
C ALA A 124 0.56 23.36 -1.24
N TRP A 125 0.99 23.84 -2.41
CA TRP A 125 2.25 23.40 -3.04
C TRP A 125 3.47 23.64 -2.15
N GLY A 126 4.15 22.55 -1.77
CA GLY A 126 5.33 22.59 -0.90
C GLY A 126 5.02 22.72 0.60
N HIS A 127 3.74 22.75 0.98
CA HIS A 127 3.26 22.70 2.37
C HIS A 127 2.91 21.27 2.78
N ASP A 128 2.76 21.01 4.06
CA ASP A 128 2.54 19.64 4.53
C ASP A 128 1.20 19.05 4.13
N GLU A 129 0.11 19.80 4.29
CA GLU A 129 -1.25 19.25 4.14
C GLU A 129 -2.19 20.25 3.45
N LEU A 130 -3.09 19.73 2.61
CA LEU A 130 -4.13 20.54 1.96
C LEU A 130 -5.33 20.73 2.89
N LYS A 131 -5.85 21.96 2.94
CA LYS A 131 -7.18 22.30 3.46
C LYS A 131 -8.12 22.60 2.27
N PRO A 132 -8.80 21.57 1.72
CA PRO A 132 -9.41 21.64 0.38
C PRO A 132 -10.67 22.51 0.31
N ILE A 133 -11.35 22.75 1.43
CA ILE A 133 -12.58 23.56 1.47
C ILE A 133 -12.22 25.04 1.61
N SER A 134 -11.26 25.36 2.48
CA SER A 134 -10.76 26.74 2.62
C SER A 134 -9.78 27.14 1.51
N ASN A 135 -9.38 26.19 0.65
CA ASN A 135 -8.34 26.38 -0.38
C ASN A 135 -7.05 26.95 0.25
N SER A 136 -6.62 26.33 1.34
CA SER A 136 -5.45 26.71 2.13
C SER A 136 -4.62 25.47 2.49
N TYR A 137 -3.71 25.59 3.44
CA TYR A 137 -2.83 24.52 3.88
C TYR A 137 -2.65 24.50 5.41
N GLY A 138 -2.21 23.35 5.91
CA GLY A 138 -1.73 23.15 7.28
C GLY A 138 -0.23 22.84 7.28
N GLU A 139 0.43 23.14 8.40
CA GLU A 139 1.84 22.81 8.61
C GLU A 139 2.01 22.11 9.95
N TRP A 140 2.81 21.05 9.95
CA TRP A 140 3.30 20.37 11.14
C TRP A 140 4.83 20.35 11.11
N PHE A 141 5.41 19.71 10.10
CA PHE A 141 6.84 19.63 9.84
C PHE A 141 7.37 20.88 9.12
N GLY A 142 6.57 21.43 8.20
CA GLY A 142 6.99 22.44 7.23
C GLY A 142 7.99 21.88 6.22
N LEU A 143 7.82 20.63 5.79
CA LEU A 143 8.77 19.90 4.92
C LEU A 143 8.13 19.41 3.62
N GLY A 144 6.90 19.83 3.31
CA GLY A 144 6.19 19.39 2.12
C GLY A 144 5.73 17.94 2.25
N LEU A 145 5.20 17.57 3.43
CA LEU A 145 4.81 16.20 3.77
C LEU A 145 4.03 15.49 2.67
N THR A 146 2.86 16.01 2.26
CA THR A 146 2.03 15.42 1.19
C THR A 146 2.76 15.23 -0.13
N LEU A 147 3.70 16.12 -0.47
CA LEU A 147 4.50 15.98 -1.69
C LEU A 147 5.43 14.78 -1.61
N ILE A 148 6.17 14.64 -0.50
CA ILE A 148 7.13 13.54 -0.30
C ILE A 148 6.39 12.20 -0.22
N ASP A 149 5.31 12.18 0.54
CA ASP A 149 4.47 11.00 0.78
C ASP A 149 3.84 10.47 -0.53
N ALA A 150 3.61 11.35 -1.51
CA ALA A 150 2.98 11.00 -2.78
C ALA A 150 3.97 10.62 -3.90
N LEU A 151 5.30 10.77 -3.70
CA LEU A 151 6.30 10.61 -4.76
C LEU A 151 6.27 9.21 -5.39
N ASP A 152 6.32 8.17 -4.56
CA ASP A 152 6.30 6.80 -5.03
C ASP A 152 4.92 6.40 -5.58
N THR A 153 3.83 6.95 -5.04
CA THR A 153 2.48 6.79 -5.61
C THR A 153 2.43 7.35 -7.03
N MET A 154 2.90 8.58 -7.26
CA MET A 154 2.94 9.17 -8.61
C MET A 154 3.70 8.26 -9.59
N TRP A 155 4.84 7.72 -9.15
CA TRP A 155 5.62 6.79 -9.95
C TRP A 155 4.87 5.48 -10.25
N ILE A 156 4.28 4.83 -9.24
CA ILE A 156 3.55 3.56 -9.36
C ILE A 156 2.31 3.72 -10.27
N LEU A 157 1.61 4.84 -10.19
CA LEU A 157 0.43 5.14 -11.00
C LEU A 157 0.79 5.52 -12.45
N GLY A 158 2.06 5.79 -12.76
CA GLY A 158 2.53 6.23 -14.07
C GLY A 158 2.28 7.73 -14.35
N LEU A 159 2.19 8.54 -13.30
CA LEU A 159 1.95 9.99 -13.35
C LEU A 159 3.28 10.74 -13.48
N ASN A 160 3.93 10.57 -14.64
CA ASN A 160 5.29 11.04 -14.87
C ASN A 160 5.43 12.57 -14.84
N GLU A 161 4.40 13.31 -15.27
CA GLU A 161 4.43 14.78 -15.29
C GLU A 161 4.37 15.34 -13.88
N GLU A 162 3.41 14.85 -13.08
CA GLU A 162 3.26 15.20 -11.67
C GLU A 162 4.50 14.82 -10.86
N PHE A 163 5.05 13.62 -11.11
CA PHE A 163 6.29 13.17 -10.48
C PHE A 163 7.47 14.10 -10.83
N ALA A 164 7.63 14.48 -12.09
CA ALA A 164 8.74 15.34 -12.51
C ALA A 164 8.70 16.71 -11.82
N GLU A 165 7.51 17.30 -11.67
CA GLU A 165 7.34 18.57 -10.94
C GLU A 165 7.66 18.43 -9.45
N ALA A 166 7.16 17.37 -8.80
CA ALA A 166 7.43 17.10 -7.39
C ALA A 166 8.92 16.84 -7.14
N ARG A 167 9.56 16.04 -8.00
CA ARG A 167 11.00 15.76 -7.96
C ARG A 167 11.83 17.04 -8.08
N GLU A 168 11.40 17.99 -8.91
CA GLU A 168 12.09 19.28 -9.04
C GLU A 168 11.96 20.13 -7.77
N TRP A 169 10.80 20.13 -7.12
CA TRP A 169 10.63 20.78 -5.82
C TRP A 169 11.52 20.17 -4.75
N VAL A 170 11.62 18.83 -4.68
CA VAL A 170 12.53 18.15 -3.73
C VAL A 170 13.99 18.55 -3.99
N ALA A 171 14.39 18.66 -5.25
CA ALA A 171 15.75 19.03 -5.61
C ALA A 171 16.10 20.48 -5.23
N ARG A 172 15.15 21.42 -5.37
CA ARG A 172 15.39 22.85 -5.21
C ARG A 172 15.02 23.42 -3.85
N GLU A 173 13.88 22.99 -3.29
CA GLU A 173 13.21 23.67 -2.19
C GLU A 173 13.28 22.88 -0.87
N LEU A 174 13.37 21.54 -0.92
CA LEU A 174 13.43 20.73 0.30
C LEU A 174 14.75 20.98 1.07
N SER A 175 14.66 21.58 2.25
CA SER A 175 15.77 21.75 3.19
C SER A 175 15.36 21.32 4.59
N PHE A 176 16.26 20.58 5.25
CA PHE A 176 16.11 20.11 6.62
C PHE A 176 16.84 20.99 7.65
N ASP A 177 17.30 22.19 7.26
CA ASP A 177 18.01 23.13 8.14
C ASP A 177 17.07 23.94 9.06
N LYS A 178 15.76 23.73 8.92
CA LYS A 178 14.76 24.43 9.74
C LYS A 178 14.89 24.02 11.21
N ASN A 179 14.84 25.02 12.10
CA ASN A 179 14.76 24.79 13.54
C ASN A 179 13.31 24.46 13.93
N VAL A 180 12.93 23.20 13.73
CA VAL A 180 11.59 22.67 14.00
C VAL A 180 11.71 21.32 14.71
N ASP A 181 10.84 21.09 15.69
CA ASP A 181 10.70 19.79 16.35
C ASP A 181 9.79 18.91 15.49
N VAL A 182 10.24 17.69 15.23
CA VAL A 182 9.51 16.70 14.44
C VAL A 182 9.37 15.43 15.25
N ASN A 183 8.24 14.75 15.11
CA ASN A 183 8.08 13.42 15.70
C ASN A 183 8.95 12.41 14.93
N LEU A 184 9.74 11.61 15.66
CA LEU A 184 10.68 10.65 15.08
C LEU A 184 9.97 9.61 14.22
N PHE A 185 8.87 9.03 14.71
CA PHE A 185 8.12 7.99 14.03
C PHE A 185 7.52 8.53 12.73
N GLU A 186 6.76 9.61 12.80
CA GLU A 186 6.09 10.21 11.64
C GLU A 186 7.08 10.71 10.58
N SER A 187 8.20 11.30 11.00
CA SER A 187 9.27 11.69 10.08
C SER A 187 9.92 10.47 9.41
N THR A 188 10.03 9.36 10.12
CA THR A 188 10.67 8.16 9.61
C THR A 188 9.79 7.47 8.59
N ILE A 189 8.54 7.19 8.94
CA ILE A 189 7.67 6.38 8.09
C ILE A 189 7.28 7.16 6.82
N ARG A 190 7.02 8.47 6.91
CA ARG A 190 6.58 9.30 5.77
C ARG A 190 7.75 9.86 4.97
N ILE A 191 8.63 10.63 5.62
CA ILE A 191 9.68 11.38 4.91
C ILE A 191 10.84 10.45 4.53
N LEU A 192 11.43 9.75 5.51
CA LEU A 192 12.54 8.85 5.21
C LEU A 192 12.07 7.66 4.35
N GLY A 193 10.92 7.05 4.69
CA GLY A 193 10.30 5.97 3.92
C GLY A 193 9.98 6.36 2.48
N GLY A 194 9.33 7.51 2.27
CA GLY A 194 8.98 8.02 0.94
C GLY A 194 10.21 8.34 0.07
N LEU A 195 11.24 8.96 0.64
CA LEU A 195 12.50 9.23 -0.07
C LEU A 195 13.24 7.94 -0.44
N LEU A 196 13.34 6.97 0.48
CA LEU A 196 13.99 5.69 0.23
C LEU A 196 13.27 4.89 -0.85
N SER A 197 11.94 4.82 -0.80
CA SER A 197 11.15 4.09 -1.79
C SER A 197 11.22 4.75 -3.15
N THR A 198 11.16 6.07 -3.21
CA THR A 198 11.34 6.82 -4.47
C THR A 198 12.73 6.56 -5.06
N TYR A 199 13.80 6.53 -4.25
CA TYR A 199 15.13 6.14 -4.71
C TYR A 199 15.13 4.74 -5.34
N HIS A 200 14.54 3.75 -4.68
CA HIS A 200 14.51 2.37 -5.19
C HIS A 200 13.73 2.22 -6.50
N LEU A 201 12.65 2.97 -6.65
CA LEU A 201 11.81 2.90 -7.84
C LEU A 201 12.40 3.64 -9.05
N THR A 202 13.19 4.69 -8.81
CA THR A 202 13.67 5.60 -9.86
C THR A 202 15.17 5.45 -10.17
N GLY A 203 15.96 5.01 -9.20
CA GLY A 203 17.42 5.04 -9.24
C GLY A 203 18.03 6.44 -9.11
N ASP A 204 17.23 7.46 -8.82
CA ASP A 204 17.71 8.84 -8.70
C ASP A 204 18.36 9.08 -7.32
N SER A 205 19.69 9.17 -7.32
CA SER A 205 20.50 9.31 -6.10
C SER A 205 20.19 10.56 -5.28
N MET A 206 19.54 11.58 -5.86
CA MET A 206 19.13 12.79 -5.13
C MET A 206 18.24 12.43 -3.93
N PHE A 207 17.30 11.50 -4.11
CA PHE A 207 16.42 11.07 -3.02
C PHE A 207 17.19 10.34 -1.91
N LEU A 208 18.21 9.56 -2.25
CA LEU A 208 19.07 8.91 -1.26
C LEU A 208 19.91 9.93 -0.47
N GLU A 209 20.43 10.97 -1.13
CA GLU A 209 21.16 12.04 -0.42
C GLU A 209 20.24 12.79 0.55
N LYS A 210 18.99 13.08 0.15
CA LYS A 210 17.98 13.68 1.05
C LYS A 210 17.62 12.74 2.20
N ALA A 211 17.43 11.44 1.92
CA ALA A 211 17.15 10.42 2.93
C ALA A 211 18.28 10.31 3.97
N LYS A 212 19.54 10.38 3.53
CA LYS A 212 20.71 10.40 4.41
C LYS A 212 20.79 11.65 5.27
N ASP A 213 20.45 12.82 4.72
CA ASP A 213 20.41 14.09 5.46
C ASP A 213 19.38 14.01 6.60
N ILE A 214 18.11 13.73 6.28
CA ILE A 214 17.07 13.63 7.32
C ILE A 214 17.37 12.52 8.32
N GLY A 215 17.78 11.33 7.86
CA GLY A 215 18.13 10.22 8.76
C GLY A 215 19.25 10.58 9.74
N SER A 216 20.23 11.38 9.31
CA SER A 216 21.29 11.88 10.20
C SER A 216 20.76 12.85 11.26
N ARG A 217 19.80 13.70 10.89
CA ARG A 217 19.18 14.69 11.80
C ARG A 217 18.23 14.06 12.81
N LEU A 218 17.72 12.86 12.54
CA LEU A 218 16.88 12.10 13.47
C LEU A 218 17.69 11.33 14.53
N MET A 219 18.98 11.06 14.29
CA MET A 219 19.83 10.29 15.22
C MET A 219 19.91 10.82 16.65
N PRO A 220 19.86 12.15 16.93
CA PRO A 220 19.86 12.65 18.30
C PRO A 220 18.70 12.14 19.17
N ALA A 221 17.59 11.69 18.58
CA ALA A 221 16.47 11.10 19.31
C ALA A 221 16.87 9.88 20.15
N PHE A 222 17.85 9.11 19.68
CA PHE A 222 18.35 7.90 20.37
C PHE A 222 19.34 8.21 21.50
N ASN A 223 19.66 9.48 21.75
CA ASN A 223 20.60 9.88 22.79
C ASN A 223 19.94 9.91 24.18
N THR A 224 19.38 8.77 24.58
CA THR A 224 18.77 8.55 25.89
C THR A 224 19.64 7.60 26.73
N VAL A 225 19.31 7.49 28.02
CA VAL A 225 20.00 6.59 28.96
C VAL A 225 19.74 5.13 28.57
N SER A 226 18.48 4.78 28.29
CA SER A 226 18.11 3.41 27.91
C SER A 226 18.36 3.09 26.43
N LYS A 227 18.63 4.08 25.57
CA LYS A 227 18.64 3.95 24.09
C LYS A 227 17.28 3.75 23.44
N ILE A 228 16.20 3.68 24.22
CA ILE A 228 14.85 3.90 23.70
C ILE A 228 14.74 5.38 23.31
N PRO A 229 14.47 5.72 22.05
CA PRO A 229 14.53 7.09 21.59
C PRO A 229 13.42 7.94 22.20
N TYR A 230 13.65 9.25 22.27
CA TYR A 230 12.60 10.23 22.52
C TYR A 230 11.59 10.29 21.35
N SER A 231 10.38 10.78 21.62
CA SER A 231 9.35 11.01 20.61
C SER A 231 9.73 12.12 19.62
N ASP A 232 10.33 13.22 20.11
CA ASP A 232 10.53 14.42 19.32
C ASP A 232 12.02 14.78 19.20
N VAL A 233 12.41 15.24 18.01
CA VAL A 233 13.76 15.69 17.68
C VAL A 233 13.73 16.96 16.85
N ASN A 234 14.59 17.90 17.20
CA ASN A 234 14.80 19.12 16.45
C ASN A 234 15.82 18.89 15.33
N ILE A 235 15.38 18.92 14.08
CA ILE A 235 16.23 18.59 12.92
C ILE A 235 17.24 19.69 12.57
N GLY A 236 17.04 20.93 13.06
CA GLY A 236 17.97 22.04 12.86
C GLY A 236 19.01 22.15 13.98
N LYS A 237 18.60 22.00 15.24
CA LYS A 237 19.48 22.12 16.42
C LYS A 237 20.15 20.80 16.83
N GLY A 238 19.59 19.66 16.44
CA GLY A 238 20.06 18.34 16.88
C GLY A 238 19.79 18.03 18.35
N THR A 239 18.78 18.66 18.95
CA THR A 239 18.31 18.38 20.31
C THR A 239 17.07 17.48 20.26
N ALA A 240 16.88 16.58 21.22
CA ALA A 240 15.69 15.73 21.29
C ALA A 240 15.10 15.74 22.71
N HIS A 241 13.80 15.51 22.83
CA HIS A 241 13.10 15.53 24.10
C HIS A 241 11.83 14.66 24.07
N PRO A 242 11.36 14.16 25.23
CA PRO A 242 10.05 13.52 25.31
C PRO A 242 8.94 14.58 25.33
N PRO A 243 7.65 14.19 25.34
CA PRO A 243 6.55 15.13 25.52
C PRO A 243 6.64 15.82 26.89
N GLN A 244 6.11 17.05 27.03
CA GLN A 244 6.27 17.83 28.27
C GLN A 244 5.65 17.15 29.52
N TRP A 245 4.66 16.28 29.33
CA TRP A 245 3.90 15.64 30.41
C TRP A 245 4.42 14.26 30.83
N THR A 246 5.41 13.70 30.13
CA THR A 246 5.94 12.35 30.46
C THR A 246 7.39 12.19 30.00
N SER A 247 8.07 11.16 30.49
CA SER A 247 9.34 10.70 29.92
C SER A 247 9.19 9.42 29.10
N ASP A 248 7.94 9.00 28.88
CA ASP A 248 7.61 7.82 28.10
C ASP A 248 7.55 8.16 26.61
N SER A 249 7.92 7.18 25.80
CA SER A 249 7.64 7.15 24.37
C SER A 249 6.59 6.08 24.09
N THR A 250 5.89 6.24 22.96
CA THR A 250 4.93 5.24 22.50
C THR A 250 5.65 4.01 21.96
N VAL A 251 5.15 2.81 22.27
CA VAL A 251 5.80 1.55 21.85
C VAL A 251 5.78 1.40 20.32
N ALA A 252 4.64 1.61 19.66
CA ALA A 252 4.58 1.61 18.19
C ALA A 252 5.59 2.59 17.58
N GLU A 253 5.65 3.83 18.07
CA GLU A 253 6.56 4.85 17.54
C GLU A 253 8.03 4.40 17.55
N VAL A 254 8.51 3.78 18.63
CA VAL A 254 9.93 3.36 18.73
C VAL A 254 10.22 2.02 18.05
N THR A 255 9.19 1.23 17.75
CA THR A 255 9.30 -0.11 17.13
C THR A 255 8.80 -0.18 15.69
N SER A 256 8.51 0.98 15.09
CA SER A 256 8.01 1.12 13.72
C SER A 256 8.85 2.08 12.86
N ILE A 257 10.17 2.09 13.12
CA ILE A 257 11.18 2.92 12.43
C ILE A 257 12.32 2.08 11.86
N GLN A 258 12.23 0.76 12.02
CA GLN A 258 13.33 -0.16 11.83
C GLN A 258 13.60 -0.38 10.35
N LEU A 259 12.57 -0.58 9.52
CA LEU A 259 12.73 -0.90 8.10
C LEU A 259 13.53 0.18 7.36
N GLU A 260 13.23 1.43 7.68
CA GLU A 260 13.79 2.65 7.07
C GLU A 260 15.24 2.85 7.50
N PHE A 261 15.53 2.80 8.81
CA PHE A 261 16.89 2.96 9.32
C PHE A 261 17.80 1.79 8.92
N ARG A 262 17.27 0.57 8.89
CA ARG A 262 17.98 -0.63 8.39
C ARG A 262 18.37 -0.46 6.93
N GLU A 263 17.43 -0.01 6.11
CA GLU A 263 17.66 0.22 4.69
C GLU A 263 18.60 1.40 4.43
N LEU A 264 18.48 2.49 5.19
CA LEU A 264 19.38 3.62 5.12
C LEU A 264 20.83 3.21 5.43
N SER A 265 21.05 2.40 6.47
CA SER A 265 22.36 1.81 6.74
C SER A 265 22.87 0.95 5.58
N ARG A 266 22.00 0.15 4.95
CA ARG A 266 22.39 -0.70 3.82
C ARG A 266 22.84 0.11 2.62
N LEU A 267 22.14 1.20 2.30
CA LEU A 267 22.44 2.05 1.15
C LEU A 267 23.65 2.97 1.37
N THR A 268 23.81 3.49 2.58
CA THR A 268 24.90 4.44 2.90
C THR A 268 26.18 3.76 3.34
N GLY A 269 26.12 2.50 3.77
CA GLY A 269 27.23 1.78 4.39
C GLY A 269 27.54 2.22 5.82
N ASP A 270 26.79 3.17 6.39
CA ASP A 270 26.97 3.65 7.76
C ASP A 270 26.13 2.79 8.72
N PRO A 271 26.75 1.99 9.61
CA PRO A 271 26.02 1.04 10.46
C PRO A 271 25.23 1.71 11.58
N LYS A 272 25.44 3.01 11.87
CA LYS A 272 24.83 3.67 13.04
C LYS A 272 23.31 3.64 13.02
N TYR A 273 22.68 3.77 11.85
CA TYR A 273 21.22 3.81 11.72
C TYR A 273 20.60 2.47 12.12
N LYS A 274 21.08 1.38 11.51
CA LYS A 274 20.67 0.00 11.83
C LYS A 274 20.96 -0.36 13.27
N LEU A 275 22.15 -0.04 13.79
CA LEU A 275 22.54 -0.39 15.16
C LEU A 275 21.63 0.29 16.19
N ALA A 276 21.23 1.54 15.97
CA ALA A 276 20.33 2.25 16.89
C ALA A 276 18.96 1.58 16.99
N VAL A 277 18.31 1.28 15.85
CA VAL A 277 16.97 0.68 15.85
C VAL A 277 16.97 -0.80 16.23
N MET A 278 18.06 -1.54 15.98
CA MET A 278 18.22 -2.92 16.46
C MET A 278 18.37 -2.99 17.98
N GLU A 279 19.05 -2.02 18.60
CA GLU A 279 19.17 -1.98 20.06
C GLU A 279 17.80 -1.78 20.72
N VAL A 280 16.91 -1.00 20.11
CA VAL A 280 15.51 -0.87 20.57
C VAL A 280 14.79 -2.22 20.53
N MET A 281 14.82 -2.92 19.38
CA MET A 281 14.15 -4.21 19.24
C MET A 281 14.70 -5.26 20.21
N LYS A 282 16.02 -5.31 20.40
CA LYS A 282 16.68 -6.21 21.33
C LYS A 282 16.28 -5.97 22.78
N GLN A 283 16.06 -4.71 23.16
CA GLN A 283 15.55 -4.39 24.49
C GLN A 283 14.11 -4.84 24.64
N VAL A 284 13.23 -4.43 23.71
CA VAL A 284 11.80 -4.77 23.72
C VAL A 284 11.58 -6.29 23.74
N HIS A 285 12.38 -7.06 22.99
CA HIS A 285 12.35 -8.52 23.00
C HIS A 285 12.48 -9.09 24.43
N LYS A 286 13.40 -8.54 25.23
CA LYS A 286 13.74 -9.03 26.58
C LYS A 286 12.84 -8.49 27.70
N LEU A 287 11.96 -7.54 27.42
CA LEU A 287 11.15 -6.90 28.46
C LEU A 287 10.06 -7.83 28.98
N ASP A 288 9.97 -7.89 30.31
CA ASP A 288 8.81 -8.43 31.03
C ASP A 288 7.61 -7.47 30.91
N GLY A 289 6.42 -7.95 31.31
CA GLY A 289 5.19 -7.15 31.31
C GLY A 289 4.38 -7.25 30.01
N LYS A 290 4.81 -8.09 29.06
CA LYS A 290 3.98 -8.56 27.95
C LYS A 290 2.95 -9.57 28.45
N GLN A 291 1.75 -9.60 27.84
CA GLN A 291 0.76 -10.65 28.08
C GLN A 291 0.63 -11.54 26.84
N ASP A 292 1.20 -12.75 26.90
CA ASP A 292 1.24 -13.67 25.75
C ASP A 292 1.75 -12.97 24.46
N GLY A 293 2.81 -12.16 24.56
CA GLY A 293 3.36 -11.40 23.43
C GLY A 293 2.71 -10.03 23.16
N LEU A 294 1.56 -9.72 23.78
CA LEU A 294 0.94 -8.41 23.69
C LEU A 294 1.72 -7.38 24.51
N VAL A 295 2.05 -6.24 23.91
CA VAL A 295 2.84 -5.17 24.54
C VAL A 295 1.95 -4.08 25.14
N PRO A 296 2.35 -3.45 26.27
CA PRO A 296 1.78 -2.19 26.72
C PRO A 296 2.00 -1.06 25.70
N MET A 297 1.28 0.05 25.85
CA MET A 297 1.32 1.16 24.89
C MET A 297 2.54 2.07 25.01
N PHE A 298 3.23 2.06 26.16
CA PHE A 298 4.26 3.05 26.50
C PHE A 298 5.51 2.40 27.08
N ILE A 299 6.65 3.03 26.83
CA ILE A 299 7.97 2.60 27.30
C ILE A 299 8.79 3.81 27.76
N ASN A 300 9.41 3.70 28.93
CA ASN A 300 10.11 4.82 29.54
C ASN A 300 11.53 4.99 28.97
N THR A 301 11.88 6.22 28.56
CA THR A 301 13.17 6.52 27.92
C THR A 301 14.37 6.60 28.89
N HIS A 302 14.13 6.61 30.20
CA HIS A 302 15.20 6.65 31.20
C HIS A 302 15.59 5.23 31.65
N ASN A 303 14.61 4.41 32.03
CA ASN A 303 14.86 3.08 32.57
C ASN A 303 14.63 1.93 31.55
N GLY A 304 14.03 2.20 30.39
CA GLY A 304 13.80 1.22 29.34
C GLY A 304 12.65 0.24 29.61
N LEU A 305 11.84 0.45 30.64
CA LEU A 305 10.76 -0.46 31.03
C LEU A 305 9.40 -0.01 30.45
N PHE A 306 8.52 -0.97 30.19
CA PHE A 306 7.13 -0.66 29.86
C PHE A 306 6.42 0.06 31.00
N THR A 307 5.57 1.01 30.65
CA THR A 307 4.64 1.68 31.56
C THR A 307 3.20 1.36 31.14
N HIS A 308 2.21 1.77 31.93
CA HIS A 308 0.79 1.45 31.69
C HIS A 308 0.52 -0.06 31.51
N GLN A 309 1.19 -0.88 32.32
CA GLN A 309 1.07 -2.34 32.27
C GLN A 309 -0.38 -2.79 32.50
N GLY A 310 -0.75 -3.91 31.88
CA GLY A 310 -2.10 -4.47 31.96
C GLY A 310 -3.10 -3.85 30.98
N ILE A 311 -2.69 -2.89 30.15
CA ILE A 311 -3.51 -2.32 29.07
C ILE A 311 -2.92 -2.73 27.72
N TYR A 312 -3.70 -3.47 26.94
CA TYR A 312 -3.30 -4.03 25.65
C TYR A 312 -4.33 -3.69 24.58
N THR A 313 -3.85 -3.13 23.48
CA THR A 313 -4.61 -2.81 22.28
C THR A 313 -3.80 -3.23 21.06
N LEU A 314 -4.49 -3.45 19.95
CA LEU A 314 -3.89 -3.58 18.62
C LEU A 314 -4.16 -2.36 17.75
N GLY A 315 -4.79 -1.31 18.30
CA GLY A 315 -4.98 -0.03 17.65
C GLY A 315 -3.83 0.92 17.94
N ALA A 316 -4.14 2.21 18.00
CA ALA A 316 -3.15 3.27 18.15
C ALA A 316 -2.19 2.97 19.31
N ARG A 317 -0.89 3.23 19.09
CA ARG A 317 0.24 3.09 20.04
C ARG A 317 0.85 1.70 20.14
N ALA A 318 0.25 0.67 19.56
CA ALA A 318 0.77 -0.69 19.61
C ALA A 318 0.63 -1.47 18.31
N ASP A 319 -0.33 -1.14 17.45
CA ASP A 319 -0.51 -1.65 16.08
C ASP A 319 0.79 -2.01 15.34
N SER A 320 1.56 -1.01 14.90
CA SER A 320 2.64 -1.20 13.94
C SER A 320 3.89 -1.86 14.56
N TYR A 321 3.95 -2.03 15.90
CA TYR A 321 4.91 -2.95 16.54
C TYR A 321 4.73 -4.36 15.99
N TYR A 322 3.50 -4.88 16.00
CA TYR A 322 3.20 -6.23 15.55
C TYR A 322 3.45 -6.39 14.05
N GLU A 323 3.14 -5.36 13.28
CA GLU A 323 3.43 -5.27 11.86
C GLU A 323 4.94 -5.35 11.59
N TYR A 324 5.74 -4.52 12.27
CA TYR A 324 7.18 -4.42 12.02
C TYR A 324 7.96 -5.62 12.53
N LEU A 325 7.46 -6.41 13.50
CA LEU A 325 8.06 -7.70 13.81
C LEU A 325 8.10 -8.60 12.57
N LEU A 326 6.95 -8.79 11.91
CA LEU A 326 6.85 -9.60 10.71
C LEU A 326 7.62 -8.97 9.53
N LYS A 327 7.40 -7.68 9.28
CA LYS A 327 7.98 -7.00 8.13
C LYS A 327 9.51 -6.92 8.20
N GLN A 328 10.09 -6.74 9.39
CA GLN A 328 11.55 -6.81 9.56
C GLN A 328 12.10 -8.21 9.31
N TRP A 329 11.44 -9.25 9.82
CA TRP A 329 11.84 -10.64 9.56
C TRP A 329 11.85 -10.95 8.06
N ILE A 330 10.82 -10.49 7.33
CA ILE A 330 10.75 -10.63 5.86
C ILE A 330 11.87 -9.82 5.19
N GLN A 331 12.01 -8.53 5.52
CA GLN A 331 13.04 -7.64 4.95
C GLN A 331 14.44 -8.24 5.10
N GLY A 332 14.74 -8.77 6.29
CA GLY A 332 15.97 -9.45 6.65
C GLY A 332 16.11 -10.86 6.08
N GLY A 333 15.40 -11.21 5.00
CA GLY A 333 15.57 -12.50 4.35
C GLY A 333 15.22 -13.70 5.24
N LYS A 334 14.37 -13.49 6.25
CA LYS A 334 13.83 -14.51 7.16
C LYS A 334 14.86 -15.17 8.08
N THR A 335 15.93 -14.46 8.44
CA THR A 335 17.01 -15.02 9.27
C THR A 335 16.96 -14.62 10.75
N GLU A 336 16.16 -13.62 11.10
CA GLU A 336 16.11 -13.04 12.45
C GLU A 336 14.98 -13.68 13.28
N ASN A 337 15.25 -14.86 13.86
CA ASN A 337 14.23 -15.67 14.54
C ASN A 337 13.57 -14.98 15.74
N GLU A 338 14.28 -14.12 16.48
CA GLU A 338 13.71 -13.39 17.62
C GLU A 338 12.48 -12.55 17.22
N LEU A 339 12.51 -11.93 16.02
CA LEU A 339 11.38 -11.17 15.48
C LEU A 339 10.20 -12.07 15.15
N LEU A 340 10.48 -13.25 14.59
CA LEU A 340 9.46 -14.23 14.23
C LEU A 340 8.80 -14.82 15.49
N ASP A 341 9.60 -15.17 16.49
CA ASP A 341 9.13 -15.74 17.75
C ASP A 341 8.21 -14.75 18.49
N ASP A 342 8.60 -13.48 18.57
CA ASP A 342 7.76 -12.43 19.16
C ASP A 342 6.47 -12.20 18.37
N TYR A 343 6.52 -12.25 17.03
CA TYR A 343 5.33 -12.13 16.18
C TYR A 343 4.35 -13.30 16.40
N LEU A 344 4.84 -14.53 16.35
CA LEU A 344 4.01 -15.72 16.54
C LEU A 344 3.40 -15.74 17.93
N LEU A 345 4.18 -15.41 18.96
CA LEU A 345 3.67 -15.29 20.32
C LEU A 345 2.57 -14.23 20.41
N ALA A 346 2.77 -13.05 19.83
CA ALA A 346 1.76 -11.99 19.83
C ALA A 346 0.47 -12.39 19.11
N VAL A 347 0.55 -13.08 17.96
CA VAL A 347 -0.66 -13.57 17.26
C VAL A 347 -1.44 -14.57 18.12
N GLU A 348 -0.76 -15.46 18.83
CA GLU A 348 -1.41 -16.34 19.81
C GLU A 348 -2.03 -15.56 20.98
N GLY A 349 -1.35 -14.51 21.45
CA GLY A 349 -1.87 -13.57 22.43
C GLY A 349 -3.16 -12.88 21.98
N VAL A 350 -3.23 -12.44 20.73
CA VAL A 350 -4.43 -11.86 20.11
C VAL A 350 -5.57 -12.88 20.11
N LYS A 351 -5.31 -14.09 19.59
CA LYS A 351 -6.31 -15.16 19.52
C LYS A 351 -6.89 -15.51 20.89
N LYS A 352 -6.02 -15.59 21.90
CA LYS A 352 -6.39 -15.97 23.27
C LYS A 352 -7.13 -14.87 24.02
N ASN A 353 -6.68 -13.63 23.91
CA ASN A 353 -7.09 -12.56 24.83
C ASN A 353 -8.03 -11.52 24.20
N LEU A 354 -7.94 -11.29 22.88
CA LEU A 354 -8.56 -10.12 22.24
C LEU A 354 -9.64 -10.47 21.19
N LEU A 355 -9.73 -11.72 20.73
CA LEU A 355 -10.77 -12.12 19.79
C LEU A 355 -12.11 -12.39 20.46
N LYS A 356 -13.16 -11.77 19.92
CA LYS A 356 -14.57 -12.06 20.23
C LYS A 356 -15.40 -12.07 18.96
N LYS A 357 -16.67 -12.46 19.09
CA LYS A 357 -17.66 -12.43 18.02
C LYS A 357 -18.76 -11.42 18.33
N SER A 358 -19.20 -10.69 17.32
CA SER A 358 -20.34 -9.78 17.42
C SER A 358 -21.68 -10.52 17.26
N THR A 359 -22.76 -9.83 17.62
CA THR A 359 -24.15 -10.23 17.39
C THR A 359 -24.82 -9.15 16.53
N PRO A 360 -25.62 -9.49 15.50
CA PRO A 360 -26.14 -10.83 15.18
C PRO A 360 -25.32 -11.64 14.16
N SER A 361 -24.28 -11.07 13.54
CA SER A 361 -23.66 -11.68 12.36
C SER A 361 -22.44 -12.56 12.67
N ASP A 362 -22.11 -12.78 13.95
CA ASP A 362 -20.96 -13.59 14.38
C ASP A 362 -19.61 -13.11 13.82
N LEU A 363 -19.44 -11.80 13.59
CA LEU A 363 -18.20 -11.23 13.03
C LEU A 363 -17.08 -11.35 14.05
N THR A 364 -15.96 -11.96 13.66
CA THR A 364 -14.75 -11.99 14.48
C THR A 364 -14.13 -10.59 14.53
N PHE A 365 -13.94 -10.03 15.71
CA PHE A 365 -13.30 -8.72 15.89
C PHE A 365 -12.22 -8.78 16.97
N VAL A 366 -11.32 -7.78 16.96
CA VAL A 366 -10.25 -7.62 17.94
C VAL A 366 -10.63 -6.49 18.90
N GLY A 367 -10.87 -6.82 20.17
CA GLY A 367 -11.12 -5.82 21.21
C GLY A 367 -9.84 -5.35 21.91
N GLU A 368 -10.04 -4.60 23.00
CA GLU A 368 -8.97 -4.17 23.90
C GLU A 368 -9.08 -4.89 25.25
N LEU A 369 -7.96 -5.00 25.95
CA LEU A 369 -7.90 -5.56 27.30
C LEU A 369 -7.32 -4.53 28.27
N SER A 370 -8.03 -4.26 29.36
CA SER A 370 -7.54 -3.40 30.44
C SER A 370 -7.70 -4.09 31.78
N HIS A 371 -6.59 -4.43 32.43
CA HIS A 371 -6.53 -5.09 33.73
C HIS A 371 -7.41 -6.36 33.80
N GLY A 372 -7.42 -7.15 32.72
CA GLY A 372 -8.24 -8.35 32.59
C GLY A 372 -9.70 -8.10 32.16
N HIS A 373 -10.13 -6.84 32.02
CA HIS A 373 -11.44 -6.48 31.51
C HIS A 373 -11.41 -6.27 30.00
N PHE A 374 -12.22 -7.05 29.27
CA PHE A 374 -12.37 -6.93 27.83
C PHE A 374 -13.28 -5.77 27.46
N SER A 375 -12.86 -4.97 26.48
CA SER A 375 -13.62 -3.89 25.87
C SER A 375 -13.88 -4.22 24.39
N PRO A 376 -15.13 -4.22 23.90
CA PRO A 376 -15.44 -4.50 22.50
C PRO A 376 -15.16 -3.31 21.57
N LYS A 377 -14.22 -2.45 21.94
CA LYS A 377 -13.74 -1.30 21.16
C LYS A 377 -12.68 -1.78 20.16
N MET A 378 -12.80 -1.39 18.91
CA MET A 378 -11.83 -1.65 17.87
C MET A 378 -11.61 -0.38 17.05
N ASP A 379 -10.37 0.07 16.98
CA ASP A 379 -9.99 1.20 16.13
C ASP A 379 -9.99 0.75 14.67
N HIS A 380 -10.29 1.66 13.75
CA HIS A 380 -10.13 1.41 12.31
C HIS A 380 -8.69 0.99 11.97
N LEU A 381 -7.71 1.53 12.71
CA LEU A 381 -6.29 1.14 12.64
C LEU A 381 -6.09 -0.37 12.69
N VAL A 382 -6.83 -1.11 13.53
CA VAL A 382 -6.68 -2.57 13.68
C VAL A 382 -6.95 -3.33 12.37
N CYS A 383 -7.59 -2.70 11.39
CA CYS A 383 -7.78 -3.26 10.06
C CYS A 383 -6.49 -3.42 9.23
N PHE A 384 -5.31 -3.09 9.76
CA PHE A 384 -4.00 -3.49 9.19
C PHE A 384 -3.73 -5.01 9.37
N LEU A 385 -4.29 -5.60 10.43
CA LEU A 385 -3.98 -6.94 10.88
C LEU A 385 -4.36 -8.05 9.88
N PRO A 386 -5.53 -8.02 9.19
CA PRO A 386 -5.84 -9.02 8.17
C PRO A 386 -4.76 -9.12 7.09
N GLY A 387 -4.29 -7.98 6.56
CA GLY A 387 -3.24 -7.93 5.56
C GLY A 387 -1.91 -8.48 6.08
N THR A 388 -1.55 -8.10 7.30
CA THR A 388 -0.33 -8.59 7.98
C THR A 388 -0.38 -10.11 8.22
N LEU A 389 -1.51 -10.65 8.68
CA LEU A 389 -1.70 -12.10 8.87
C LEU A 389 -1.62 -12.86 7.54
N ALA A 390 -2.25 -12.33 6.49
CA ALA A 390 -2.22 -12.92 5.15
C ALA A 390 -0.80 -12.90 4.57
N LEU A 391 -0.05 -11.82 4.78
CA LEU A 391 1.37 -11.70 4.42
C LEU A 391 2.23 -12.74 5.15
N GLY A 392 2.01 -12.94 6.45
CA GLY A 392 2.67 -13.99 7.22
C GLY A 392 2.39 -15.38 6.65
N ALA A 393 1.12 -15.69 6.38
CA ALA A 393 0.73 -16.97 5.80
C ALA A 393 1.37 -17.21 4.42
N HIS A 394 1.45 -16.19 3.55
CA HIS A 394 2.16 -16.26 2.27
C HIS A 394 3.63 -16.66 2.46
N TYR A 395 4.27 -16.17 3.52
CA TYR A 395 5.65 -16.48 3.84
C TYR A 395 5.89 -17.75 4.66
N GLY A 396 4.86 -18.60 4.79
CA GLY A 396 4.96 -19.92 5.39
C GLY A 396 4.67 -19.97 6.89
N LEU A 397 4.06 -18.90 7.45
CA LEU A 397 3.53 -18.94 8.80
C LEU A 397 2.24 -19.80 8.88
N PRO A 398 1.77 -20.18 10.08
CA PRO A 398 0.67 -21.13 10.25
C PRO A 398 -0.58 -20.79 9.42
N ALA A 399 -1.21 -21.82 8.83
CA ALA A 399 -2.31 -21.67 7.88
C ALA A 399 -3.57 -21.01 8.50
N ASP A 400 -3.76 -21.15 9.81
CA ASP A 400 -4.86 -20.51 10.54
C ASP A 400 -4.73 -18.97 10.60
N HIS A 401 -3.55 -18.40 10.31
CA HIS A 401 -3.38 -16.96 10.13
C HIS A 401 -4.20 -16.46 8.94
N MET A 402 -4.21 -17.20 7.82
CA MET A 402 -5.03 -16.84 6.64
C MET A 402 -6.52 -16.99 6.93
N GLU A 403 -6.94 -17.97 7.74
CA GLU A 403 -8.33 -18.12 8.14
C GLU A 403 -8.78 -16.96 9.05
N LEU A 404 -7.94 -16.57 10.02
CA LEU A 404 -8.20 -15.38 10.83
C LEU A 404 -8.21 -14.10 9.98
N ALA A 405 -7.29 -13.98 9.02
CA ALA A 405 -7.24 -12.85 8.09
C ALA A 405 -8.55 -12.71 7.30
N LYS A 406 -9.10 -13.81 6.77
CA LYS A 406 -10.40 -13.79 6.07
C LYS A 406 -11.54 -13.32 6.97
N GLN A 407 -11.58 -13.79 8.21
CA GLN A 407 -12.62 -13.40 9.18
C GLN A 407 -12.53 -11.92 9.55
N LEU A 408 -11.33 -11.42 9.88
CA LEU A 408 -11.13 -10.02 10.23
C LEU A 408 -11.32 -9.10 9.02
N MET A 409 -10.97 -9.53 7.82
CA MET A 409 -11.20 -8.74 6.60
C MET A 409 -12.70 -8.55 6.34
N GLU A 410 -13.54 -9.56 6.58
CA GLU A 410 -14.99 -9.42 6.52
C GLU A 410 -15.46 -8.37 7.54
N THR A 411 -15.02 -8.46 8.80
CA THR A 411 -15.35 -7.48 9.84
C THR A 411 -14.97 -6.06 9.46
N CYS A 412 -13.74 -5.86 8.96
CA CYS A 412 -13.27 -4.56 8.50
C CYS A 412 -14.05 -4.03 7.30
N TYR A 413 -14.54 -4.89 6.41
CA TYR A 413 -15.47 -4.47 5.36
C TYR A 413 -16.86 -4.11 5.93
N GLN A 414 -17.37 -4.87 6.89
CA GLN A 414 -18.65 -4.59 7.56
C GLN A 414 -18.61 -3.27 8.35
N MET A 415 -17.46 -2.86 8.90
CA MET A 415 -17.27 -1.54 9.49
C MET A 415 -17.53 -0.39 8.50
N TYR A 416 -17.39 -0.62 7.19
CA TYR A 416 -17.77 0.32 6.13
C TYR A 416 -19.23 0.10 5.72
N ALA A 417 -19.59 -1.13 5.36
CA ALA A 417 -20.88 -1.46 4.75
C ALA A 417 -22.07 -1.18 5.67
N GLN A 418 -21.90 -1.24 6.99
CA GLN A 418 -22.95 -0.95 7.97
C GLN A 418 -23.13 0.56 8.25
N MET A 419 -22.27 1.43 7.70
CA MET A 419 -22.42 2.89 7.81
C MET A 419 -23.22 3.43 6.63
N GLU A 420 -24.01 4.48 6.86
CA GLU A 420 -24.90 5.09 5.88
C GLU A 420 -24.14 5.76 4.72
N THR A 421 -22.91 6.22 4.97
CA THR A 421 -21.98 6.69 3.92
C THR A 421 -21.18 5.57 3.26
N GLY A 422 -21.20 4.35 3.81
CA GLY A 422 -20.32 3.27 3.35
C GLY A 422 -18.82 3.53 3.59
N LEU A 423 -18.49 4.38 4.56
CA LEU A 423 -17.14 4.68 5.04
C LEU A 423 -17.05 4.34 6.54
N SER A 424 -15.97 3.69 6.97
CA SER A 424 -15.82 3.29 8.37
C SER A 424 -15.55 4.50 9.29
N PRO A 425 -16.08 4.47 10.53
CA PRO A 425 -15.71 5.42 11.58
C PRO A 425 -14.29 5.16 12.09
N GLU A 426 -13.73 6.11 12.83
CA GLU A 426 -12.41 5.97 13.47
C GLU A 426 -12.40 4.83 14.50
N ILE A 427 -13.50 4.66 15.26
CA ILE A 427 -13.61 3.65 16.31
C ILE A 427 -14.99 3.00 16.24
N ALA A 428 -15.01 1.67 16.19
CA ALA A 428 -16.19 0.83 16.26
C ALA A 428 -16.32 0.18 17.65
N HIS A 429 -17.55 -0.02 18.10
CA HIS A 429 -17.86 -0.84 19.28
C HIS A 429 -18.76 -1.99 18.84
N PHE A 430 -18.36 -3.22 19.12
CA PHE A 430 -19.09 -4.40 18.68
C PHE A 430 -20.10 -4.87 19.73
N ASN A 431 -21.35 -5.08 19.31
CA ASN A 431 -22.37 -5.64 20.18
C ASN A 431 -22.15 -7.13 20.37
N MET A 432 -22.19 -7.61 21.62
CA MET A 432 -22.04 -9.03 21.97
C MET A 432 -23.28 -9.61 22.67
N HIS A 433 -24.32 -8.80 22.86
CA HIS A 433 -25.52 -9.22 23.58
C HIS A 433 -26.54 -9.86 22.65
N GLU A 434 -27.14 -10.97 23.08
CA GLU A 434 -28.27 -11.60 22.38
C GLU A 434 -29.42 -10.59 22.19
N GLY A 435 -29.99 -10.54 20.99
CA GLY A 435 -31.06 -9.60 20.63
C GLY A 435 -30.58 -8.25 20.07
N SER A 436 -29.27 -8.04 19.94
CA SER A 436 -28.71 -6.88 19.22
C SER A 436 -29.12 -6.91 17.74
N THR A 437 -29.53 -5.76 17.20
CA THR A 437 -30.01 -5.65 15.81
C THR A 437 -28.93 -5.24 14.81
N GLN A 438 -27.74 -4.85 15.29
CA GLN A 438 -26.59 -4.41 14.49
C GLN A 438 -25.30 -4.88 15.15
N ASP A 439 -24.28 -5.24 14.36
CA ASP A 439 -22.98 -5.64 14.89
C ASP A 439 -22.19 -4.44 15.39
N VAL A 440 -22.18 -3.34 14.61
CA VAL A 440 -21.32 -2.18 14.81
C VAL A 440 -22.10 -1.00 15.38
N ASP A 441 -21.76 -0.60 16.61
CA ASP A 441 -22.16 0.66 17.20
C ASP A 441 -21.02 1.69 17.14
N VAL A 442 -21.37 2.97 17.04
CA VAL A 442 -20.42 4.07 16.86
C VAL A 442 -20.82 5.26 17.73
N LYS A 443 -19.99 5.54 18.73
CA LYS A 443 -20.15 6.72 19.61
C LYS A 443 -20.02 8.00 18.81
N ILE A 444 -20.73 9.05 19.23
CA ILE A 444 -20.78 10.33 18.51
C ILE A 444 -19.38 10.91 18.22
N ALA A 445 -18.47 10.86 19.19
CA ALA A 445 -17.11 11.37 19.04
C ALA A 445 -16.27 10.60 18.01
N ASP A 446 -16.64 9.35 17.73
CA ASP A 446 -15.85 8.39 16.96
C ASP A 446 -16.34 8.27 15.50
N ARG A 447 -17.43 8.95 15.13
CA ARG A 447 -18.06 8.86 13.80
C ARG A 447 -17.25 9.47 12.65
N HIS A 448 -16.07 9.99 12.93
CA HIS A 448 -15.27 10.64 11.91
C HIS A 448 -14.53 9.62 11.06
N ASN A 449 -14.28 9.98 9.80
CA ASN A 449 -13.41 9.23 8.89
C ASN A 449 -12.33 10.18 8.38
N LEU A 450 -11.06 9.75 8.49
CA LEU A 450 -9.90 10.56 8.14
C LEU A 450 -9.27 10.18 6.81
N LEU A 451 -9.98 9.44 5.95
CA LEU A 451 -9.49 8.92 4.67
C LEU A 451 -8.43 7.80 4.81
N ARG A 452 -8.44 7.10 5.95
CA ARG A 452 -7.44 6.13 6.34
C ARG A 452 -7.36 4.87 5.44
N PRO A 453 -6.18 4.22 5.35
CA PRO A 453 -5.90 3.18 4.36
C PRO A 453 -6.10 1.74 4.82
N GLU A 454 -6.18 1.43 6.11
CA GLU A 454 -5.86 0.10 6.66
C GLU A 454 -6.78 -1.01 6.10
N THR A 455 -8.05 -0.70 5.86
CA THR A 455 -8.96 -1.63 5.18
C THR A 455 -8.54 -1.88 3.73
N VAL A 456 -8.21 -0.85 2.95
CA VAL A 456 -7.78 -1.04 1.54
C VAL A 456 -6.40 -1.69 1.44
N GLU A 457 -5.49 -1.41 2.38
CA GLU A 457 -4.24 -2.15 2.55
C GLU A 457 -4.51 -3.65 2.69
N SER A 458 -5.35 -4.03 3.66
CA SER A 458 -5.70 -5.43 3.88
C SER A 458 -6.40 -6.06 2.67
N LEU A 459 -7.30 -5.33 2.01
CA LEU A 459 -7.93 -5.81 0.77
C LEU A 459 -6.89 -6.12 -0.31
N PHE A 460 -5.87 -5.27 -0.45
CA PHE A 460 -4.76 -5.49 -1.39
C PHE A 460 -4.03 -6.80 -1.10
N TYR A 461 -3.58 -7.02 0.15
CA TYR A 461 -2.91 -8.28 0.52
C TYR A 461 -3.81 -9.49 0.34
N MET A 462 -5.07 -9.41 0.78
CA MET A 462 -6.04 -10.50 0.64
C MET A 462 -6.26 -10.86 -0.82
N TYR A 463 -6.45 -9.87 -1.70
CA TYR A 463 -6.57 -10.09 -3.13
C TYR A 463 -5.31 -10.70 -3.73
N ARG A 464 -4.12 -10.21 -3.37
CA ARG A 464 -2.84 -10.71 -3.92
C ARG A 464 -2.58 -12.18 -3.58
N PHE A 465 -2.99 -12.63 -2.39
CA PHE A 465 -2.71 -13.99 -1.94
C PHE A 465 -3.84 -15.00 -2.19
N THR A 466 -5.07 -14.52 -2.40
CA THR A 466 -6.23 -15.41 -2.63
C THR A 466 -6.80 -15.34 -4.04
N GLU A 467 -6.49 -14.27 -4.78
CA GLU A 467 -7.10 -13.92 -6.07
C GLU A 467 -8.64 -13.78 -6.04
N ASP A 468 -9.24 -13.74 -4.85
CA ASP A 468 -10.70 -13.60 -4.69
C ASP A 468 -11.15 -12.19 -5.06
N LYS A 469 -11.94 -12.11 -6.14
CA LYS A 469 -12.42 -10.86 -6.73
C LYS A 469 -13.36 -10.08 -5.83
N LYS A 470 -13.90 -10.68 -4.77
CA LYS A 470 -14.71 -9.95 -3.78
C LYS A 470 -13.93 -8.81 -3.14
N TYR A 471 -12.62 -8.98 -2.91
CA TYR A 471 -11.80 -7.94 -2.28
C TYR A 471 -11.63 -6.72 -3.20
N GLN A 472 -11.50 -6.94 -4.51
CA GLN A 472 -11.55 -5.85 -5.49
C GLN A 472 -12.93 -5.21 -5.58
N GLN A 473 -14.01 -5.97 -5.39
CA GLN A 473 -15.36 -5.41 -5.38
C GLN A 473 -15.59 -4.52 -4.15
N TRP A 474 -15.23 -4.98 -2.96
CA TRP A 474 -15.29 -4.20 -1.72
C TRP A 474 -14.45 -2.92 -1.81
N GLY A 475 -13.23 -3.01 -2.32
CA GLY A 475 -12.40 -1.82 -2.55
C GLY A 475 -13.04 -0.84 -3.54
N TRP A 476 -13.69 -1.34 -4.59
CA TRP A 476 -14.38 -0.48 -5.55
C TRP A 476 -15.53 0.29 -4.89
N GLU A 477 -16.33 -0.36 -4.05
CA GLU A 477 -17.42 0.28 -3.31
C GLU A 477 -16.91 1.38 -2.37
N ILE A 478 -15.82 1.11 -1.64
CA ILE A 478 -15.20 2.10 -0.75
C ILE A 478 -14.70 3.32 -1.55
N LEU A 479 -14.00 3.10 -2.68
CA LEU A 479 -13.53 4.21 -3.52
C LEU A 479 -14.69 5.06 -4.06
N GLN A 480 -15.80 4.44 -4.45
CA GLN A 480 -17.01 5.16 -4.87
C GLN A 480 -17.57 6.02 -3.73
N ASN A 481 -17.57 5.51 -2.49
CA ASN A 481 -18.03 6.27 -1.33
C ASN A 481 -17.10 7.44 -0.98
N PHE A 482 -15.77 7.28 -1.09
CA PHE A 482 -14.84 8.42 -0.99
C PHE A 482 -15.14 9.48 -2.06
N ASN A 483 -15.29 9.07 -3.33
CA ASN A 483 -15.64 9.98 -4.42
C ASN A 483 -16.97 10.72 -4.20
N LYS A 484 -17.94 10.07 -3.55
CA LYS A 484 -19.26 10.63 -3.29
C LYS A 484 -19.30 11.58 -2.10
N TYR A 485 -18.65 11.22 -0.98
CA TYR A 485 -18.86 11.90 0.30
C TYR A 485 -17.70 12.77 0.75
N THR A 486 -16.50 12.60 0.18
CA THR A 486 -15.30 13.32 0.65
C THR A 486 -14.63 14.17 -0.43
N ARG A 487 -15.01 14.03 -1.70
CA ARG A 487 -14.45 14.80 -2.83
C ARG A 487 -14.88 16.27 -2.80
N VAL A 488 -13.93 17.20 -2.87
CA VAL A 488 -14.21 18.65 -2.90
C VAL A 488 -14.15 19.19 -4.34
N PRO A 489 -15.14 19.96 -4.83
CA PRO A 489 -15.19 20.38 -6.24
C PRO A 489 -13.98 21.14 -6.78
N THR A 490 -13.33 21.96 -5.95
CA THR A 490 -12.16 22.78 -6.33
C THR A 490 -10.87 21.97 -6.52
N GLY A 491 -10.83 20.74 -6.00
CA GLY A 491 -9.64 19.89 -5.93
C GLY A 491 -9.43 19.40 -4.50
N GLY A 492 -8.95 18.17 -4.33
CA GLY A 492 -8.78 17.57 -3.00
C GLY A 492 -9.95 16.69 -2.53
N TYR A 493 -9.67 15.97 -1.45
CA TYR A 493 -10.61 15.19 -0.65
C TYR A 493 -10.47 15.62 0.81
N THR A 494 -11.53 15.51 1.61
CA THR A 494 -11.51 15.94 3.01
C THR A 494 -11.98 14.85 3.95
N SER A 495 -11.32 14.75 5.10
CA SER A 495 -11.85 14.03 6.25
C SER A 495 -13.26 14.54 6.62
N ILE A 496 -14.10 13.68 7.17
CA ILE A 496 -15.50 13.97 7.53
C ILE A 496 -15.76 13.64 9.00
N ASN A 497 -16.65 14.39 9.67
CA ASN A 497 -16.96 14.19 11.08
C ASN A 497 -18.02 13.11 11.33
N ASN A 498 -18.85 12.77 10.34
CA ASN A 498 -19.99 11.91 10.56
C ASN A 498 -20.26 10.95 9.39
N VAL A 499 -19.78 9.71 9.51
CA VAL A 499 -20.06 8.62 8.56
C VAL A 499 -21.51 8.10 8.60
N ARG A 500 -22.29 8.49 9.62
CA ARG A 500 -23.69 8.08 9.82
C ARG A 500 -24.71 9.01 9.14
N ASP A 501 -24.26 10.15 8.60
CA ASP A 501 -25.15 11.15 7.99
C ASP A 501 -24.71 11.46 6.55
N PRO A 502 -25.23 10.74 5.55
CA PRO A 502 -24.88 10.96 4.15
C PRO A 502 -25.42 12.29 3.60
N ALA A 503 -26.40 12.92 4.25
CA ALA A 503 -26.91 14.23 3.85
C ALA A 503 -26.03 15.36 4.37
N ASN A 504 -25.40 15.17 5.53
CA ASN A 504 -24.47 16.12 6.13
C ASN A 504 -23.27 15.41 6.79
N PRO A 505 -22.27 14.96 6.00
CA PRO A 505 -21.09 14.27 6.52
C PRO A 505 -20.19 15.18 7.38
N ASN A 506 -20.45 16.50 7.40
CA ASN A 506 -19.75 17.53 8.17
C ASN A 506 -18.21 17.48 7.96
N PRO A 507 -17.72 17.99 6.81
CA PRO A 507 -16.31 17.98 6.46
C PRO A 507 -15.38 18.69 7.47
N ARG A 508 -14.15 18.19 7.61
CA ARG A 508 -13.11 18.71 8.53
C ARG A 508 -12.12 19.70 7.90
N ASP A 509 -12.18 19.89 6.58
CA ASP A 509 -11.26 20.75 5.84
C ASP A 509 -9.77 20.38 6.04
N LYS A 510 -9.48 19.08 5.83
CA LYS A 510 -8.13 18.50 5.90
C LYS A 510 -8.03 17.29 4.98
N MET A 511 -7.00 17.26 4.14
CA MET A 511 -6.58 16.09 3.38
C MET A 511 -5.27 15.59 3.98
N GLU A 512 -5.33 14.44 4.66
CA GLU A 512 -4.16 13.79 5.25
C GLU A 512 -3.22 13.31 4.14
N SER A 513 -1.90 13.35 4.36
CA SER A 513 -0.91 12.97 3.33
C SER A 513 -1.07 11.51 2.90
N PHE A 514 -1.36 10.63 3.86
CA PHE A 514 -1.60 9.20 3.64
C PHE A 514 -2.76 8.89 2.69
N PHE A 515 -3.67 9.84 2.43
CA PHE A 515 -4.68 9.59 1.40
C PHE A 515 -4.01 9.39 0.02
N LEU A 516 -2.97 10.17 -0.27
CA LEU A 516 -2.15 10.04 -1.47
C LEU A 516 -1.03 9.02 -1.30
N GLY A 517 -0.38 8.98 -0.13
CA GLY A 517 0.70 8.05 0.16
C GLY A 517 0.22 6.60 0.18
N GLU A 518 -0.94 6.33 0.75
CA GLU A 518 -1.38 4.97 1.08
C GLU A 518 -2.70 4.60 0.41
N THR A 519 -3.78 5.32 0.73
CA THR A 519 -5.15 4.91 0.37
C THR A 519 -5.29 4.74 -1.15
N LEU A 520 -4.87 5.73 -1.94
CA LEU A 520 -4.93 5.64 -3.40
C LEU A 520 -3.88 4.69 -3.99
N LYS A 521 -2.70 4.55 -3.36
CA LYS A 521 -1.67 3.58 -3.77
C LYS A 521 -2.21 2.15 -3.65
N TYR A 522 -2.79 1.79 -2.50
CA TYR A 522 -3.38 0.48 -2.28
C TYR A 522 -4.61 0.23 -3.16
N PHE A 523 -5.47 1.21 -3.42
CA PHE A 523 -6.55 1.04 -4.41
C PHE A 523 -6.00 0.71 -5.80
N TYR A 524 -4.95 1.41 -6.24
CA TYR A 524 -4.34 1.15 -7.53
C TYR A 524 -3.72 -0.26 -7.59
N LEU A 525 -2.98 -0.65 -6.55
CA LEU A 525 -2.36 -1.97 -6.47
C LEU A 525 -3.38 -3.11 -6.34
N LEU A 526 -4.51 -2.87 -5.66
CA LEU A 526 -5.64 -3.79 -5.52
C LEU A 526 -6.32 -4.04 -6.87
N PHE A 527 -6.53 -3.01 -7.69
CA PHE A 527 -7.19 -3.17 -9.00
C PHE A 527 -6.24 -3.62 -10.12
N SER A 528 -4.93 -3.58 -9.88
CA SER A 528 -3.95 -4.09 -10.84
C SER A 528 -4.05 -5.62 -10.97
N ASN A 529 -4.08 -6.10 -12.22
CA ASN A 529 -3.95 -7.52 -12.53
C ASN A 529 -2.48 -7.93 -12.79
N ASP A 530 -1.52 -6.99 -12.69
CA ASP A 530 -0.10 -7.32 -12.86
C ASP A 530 0.51 -7.76 -11.51
N PRO A 531 0.78 -9.06 -11.30
CA PRO A 531 1.40 -9.55 -10.08
C PRO A 531 2.82 -8.97 -9.87
N ASN A 532 3.48 -8.52 -10.95
CA ASN A 532 4.84 -8.00 -10.88
C ASN A 532 4.90 -6.52 -10.49
N LEU A 533 3.81 -5.78 -10.63
CA LEU A 533 3.72 -4.41 -10.14
C LEU A 533 3.82 -4.43 -8.62
N ILE A 534 4.97 -3.96 -8.12
CA ILE A 534 5.39 -4.02 -6.71
C ILE A 534 5.14 -5.42 -6.12
N SER A 535 5.85 -6.40 -6.68
CA SER A 535 5.80 -7.80 -6.24
C SER A 535 6.11 -7.93 -4.74
N LEU A 536 5.20 -8.55 -3.99
CA LEU A 536 5.37 -8.80 -2.56
C LEU A 536 6.56 -9.74 -2.26
N ASP A 537 6.99 -10.57 -3.21
CA ASP A 537 8.23 -11.36 -3.06
C ASP A 537 9.53 -10.53 -3.13
N LYS A 538 9.45 -9.27 -3.59
CA LYS A 538 10.62 -8.39 -3.81
C LYS A 538 10.60 -7.15 -2.92
N TYR A 539 9.42 -6.69 -2.53
CA TYR A 539 9.22 -5.49 -1.74
C TYR A 539 8.41 -5.79 -0.49
N ILE A 540 8.76 -5.08 0.58
CA ILE A 540 7.98 -4.99 1.80
C ILE A 540 7.57 -3.52 1.97
N PHE A 541 6.28 -3.26 2.11
CA PHE A 541 5.79 -1.91 2.38
C PHE A 541 6.09 -1.54 3.82
N ASN A 542 6.62 -0.34 4.07
CA ASN A 542 6.64 0.21 5.41
C ASN A 542 5.20 0.54 5.90
N THR A 543 5.03 1.05 7.12
CA THR A 543 3.69 1.33 7.68
C THR A 543 3.00 2.56 7.06
N GLU A 544 3.64 3.24 6.11
CA GLU A 544 3.08 4.35 5.34
C GLU A 544 3.05 4.02 3.83
N ALA A 545 2.87 2.74 3.51
CA ALA A 545 2.78 2.20 2.16
C ALA A 545 3.98 2.51 1.22
N HIS A 546 5.18 2.76 1.76
CA HIS A 546 6.37 2.96 0.96
C HIS A 546 7.15 1.64 0.76
N PRO A 547 7.27 1.12 -0.48
CA PRO A 547 7.88 -0.17 -0.74
C PRO A 547 9.41 -0.15 -0.67
N LEU A 548 9.98 -0.90 0.27
CA LEU A 548 11.41 -1.13 0.45
C LEU A 548 11.81 -2.54 -0.03
N PRO A 549 13.03 -2.75 -0.54
CA PRO A 549 13.44 -4.05 -1.07
C PRO A 549 13.66 -5.08 0.04
N ILE A 550 13.26 -6.33 -0.23
CA ILE A 550 13.64 -7.49 0.57
C ILE A 550 15.08 -7.87 0.26
N TRP A 551 15.87 -8.17 1.29
CA TRP A 551 17.29 -8.47 1.12
C TRP A 551 17.51 -9.93 0.69
N PRO A 552 18.26 -10.19 -0.39
CA PRO A 552 18.51 -11.54 -0.86
C PRO A 552 19.38 -12.33 0.11
N GLN A 553 19.11 -13.63 0.26
CA GLN A 553 19.78 -14.50 1.23
C GLN A 553 21.31 -14.62 1.01
N SER A 554 21.79 -14.42 -0.22
CA SER A 554 23.22 -14.37 -0.57
C SER A 554 23.98 -13.15 -0.01
N PHE A 555 23.25 -12.13 0.45
CA PHE A 555 23.84 -10.93 1.04
C PHE A 555 24.39 -11.19 2.45
N PHE A 556 23.74 -12.08 3.22
CA PHE A 556 24.16 -12.42 4.58
C PHE A 556 25.57 -13.02 4.63
N THR A 557 25.96 -13.79 3.61
CA THR A 557 27.31 -14.36 3.50
C THR A 557 28.39 -13.29 3.30
N THR A 558 28.04 -12.15 2.71
CA THR A 558 28.98 -11.05 2.42
C THR A 558 29.02 -10.04 3.57
N TYR A 559 27.87 -9.70 4.17
CA TYR A 559 27.77 -8.78 5.30
C TYR A 559 28.36 -9.37 6.60
N TYR A 560 28.13 -10.67 6.89
CA TYR A 560 28.79 -11.32 8.04
C TYR A 560 30.33 -11.28 7.90
N ARG A 561 30.86 -11.49 6.68
CA ARG A 561 32.30 -11.39 6.41
C ARG A 561 32.85 -9.98 6.58
N SER A 562 32.07 -8.94 6.29
CA SER A 562 32.52 -7.55 6.42
C SER A 562 32.42 -7.00 7.84
N VAL A 563 31.46 -7.47 8.64
CA VAL A 563 31.21 -6.95 10.01
C VAL A 563 31.90 -7.78 11.08
N CYS A 564 31.93 -9.11 10.96
CA CYS A 564 32.52 -9.98 11.99
C CYS A 564 34.01 -10.32 11.74
N GLY A 565 34.60 -9.86 10.64
CA GLY A 565 35.94 -10.28 10.22
C GLY A 565 36.01 -11.77 9.83
N PRO A 566 37.09 -12.21 9.18
CA PRO A 566 37.24 -13.60 8.76
C PRO A 566 37.70 -14.47 9.94
N GLU A 567 36.79 -14.96 10.78
CA GLU A 567 37.13 -16.04 11.71
C GLU A 567 37.01 -17.41 11.02
N LEU A 568 38.21 -17.91 10.68
CA LEU A 568 38.77 -19.26 10.78
C LEU A 568 37.89 -20.47 10.38
N LYS A 569 38.46 -21.23 9.43
CA LYS A 569 38.05 -22.53 8.89
C LYS A 569 37.43 -23.52 9.87
#